data_AF-A0A3P7A6F0-F1
#
_entry.id   AF-A0A3P7A6F0-F1
#
_cell.length_a   1.000
_cell.length_b   1.000
_cell.length_c   1.000
_cell.angle_alpha   90.00
_cell.angle_beta   90.00
_cell.angle_gamma   90.00
#
_symmetry.space_group_name_H-M   'P 1'
#
loop_
_entity.id
_entity.type
_entity.pdbx_description
1 polymer ?
#
loop_
_entity_poly.entity_id
_entity_poly.type
_entity_poly.pdbx_seq_one_letter_code
_entity_poly.pdbx_strand_id
1 'polypeptide(L)'
;MVQVRGLLVALHTVLARNADPSSRQLLLDASRAVARAVKDLIGCSELLKGDTWADHSDPTVVAENELMGAASSIEAAAVKLAELRPRVQPKTDENLAFDEQILNAAKSITAAVQTLVKAASSAQRELIAQGRLDSHPQQHSEDYQWSEGLISAARFVVAAVHQLCEAANALVQGQASEEKLISAAKQVAASTAQLLVACNVKADMDSQARRRLQAAGHAVKTATERLVSSARQNVVEDERNILGH
;
A
#
# COMPACT_ATOMS: atom_id res chain seq x y z
N MET A 1 -1.32 -12.18 41.10
CA MET A 1 -2.46 -12.33 42.04
C MET A 1 -2.21 -11.72 43.42
N VAL A 2 -1.05 -11.95 44.06
CA VAL A 2 -0.77 -11.43 45.42
C VAL A 2 -0.67 -9.90 45.48
N GLN A 3 0.00 -9.24 44.54
CA GLN A 3 0.16 -7.77 44.57
C GLN A 3 -1.15 -7.00 44.30
N VAL A 4 -1.97 -7.47 43.34
CA VAL A 4 -3.28 -6.87 43.02
C VAL A 4 -4.25 -6.98 44.20
N ARG A 5 -4.25 -8.14 44.88
CA ARG A 5 -5.01 -8.31 46.13
C ARG A 5 -4.51 -7.38 47.24
N GLY A 6 -3.20 -7.16 47.34
CA GLY A 6 -2.60 -6.17 48.26
C GLY A 6 -3.05 -4.74 47.98
N LEU A 7 -3.14 -4.34 46.71
CA LEU A 7 -3.63 -3.02 46.31
C LEU A 7 -5.12 -2.82 46.67
N LEU A 8 -5.96 -3.84 46.45
CA LEU A 8 -7.38 -3.80 46.79
C LEU A 8 -7.60 -3.68 48.31
N VAL A 9 -6.81 -4.38 49.11
CA VAL A 9 -6.84 -4.28 50.58
C VAL A 9 -6.37 -2.89 51.05
N ALA A 10 -5.31 -2.34 50.45
CA ALA A 10 -4.83 -1.00 50.76
C ALA A 10 -5.87 0.08 50.40
N LEU A 11 -6.52 -0.05 49.24
CA LEU A 11 -7.60 0.85 48.79
C LEU A 11 -8.81 0.78 49.73
N HIS A 12 -9.23 -0.41 50.13
CA HIS A 12 -10.30 -0.59 51.11
C HIS A 12 -9.95 0.03 52.46
N THR A 13 -8.68 -0.08 52.89
CA THR A 13 -8.19 0.53 54.14
C THR A 13 -8.18 2.06 54.07
N VAL A 14 -7.80 2.65 52.93
CA VAL A 14 -7.89 4.11 52.69
C VAL A 14 -9.33 4.59 52.77
N LEU A 15 -10.26 3.86 52.15
CA LEU A 15 -11.69 4.19 52.15
C LEU A 15 -12.30 4.08 53.55
N ALA A 16 -11.92 3.05 54.32
CA ALA A 16 -12.42 2.84 55.68
C ALA A 16 -11.84 3.81 56.72
N ARG A 17 -10.64 4.37 56.47
CA ARG A 17 -9.92 5.25 57.41
C ARG A 17 -9.90 6.72 56.99
N ASN A 18 -10.80 7.14 56.08
CA ASN A 18 -10.88 8.52 55.58
C ASN A 18 -9.54 9.07 55.04
N ALA A 19 -8.74 8.20 54.43
CA ALA A 19 -7.46 8.55 53.82
C ALA A 19 -6.48 9.25 54.77
N ASP A 20 -6.31 8.75 55.98
CA ASP A 20 -5.22 9.19 56.86
C ASP A 20 -3.83 9.03 56.17
N PRO A 21 -2.81 9.80 56.59
CA PRO A 21 -1.50 9.81 55.92
C PRO A 21 -0.87 8.42 55.77
N SER A 22 -1.07 7.55 56.77
CA SER A 22 -0.54 6.20 56.80
C SER A 22 -1.23 5.27 55.79
N SER A 23 -2.56 5.35 55.66
CA SER A 23 -3.29 4.56 54.66
C SER A 23 -2.98 5.02 53.24
N ARG A 24 -2.81 6.33 52.99
CA ARG A 24 -2.34 6.85 51.70
C ARG A 24 -0.96 6.32 51.33
N GLN A 25 -0.03 6.28 52.29
CA GLN A 25 1.31 5.74 52.08
C GLN A 25 1.28 4.24 51.70
N LEU A 26 0.45 3.45 52.40
CA LEU A 26 0.25 2.02 52.08
C LEU A 26 -0.30 1.80 50.66
N LEU A 27 -1.21 2.66 50.19
CA LEU A 27 -1.73 2.59 48.81
C LEU A 27 -0.64 2.93 47.77
N LEU A 28 0.19 3.94 48.04
CA LEU A 28 1.30 4.32 47.15
C LEU A 28 2.35 3.21 47.05
N ASP A 29 2.64 2.53 48.15
CA ASP A 29 3.62 1.46 48.18
C ASP A 29 3.08 0.18 47.52
N ALA A 30 1.80 -0.15 47.72
CA ALA A 30 1.12 -1.21 46.99
C ALA A 30 1.04 -0.92 45.48
N SER A 31 0.78 0.34 45.09
CA SER A 31 0.76 0.77 43.69
C SER A 31 2.14 0.62 43.04
N ARG A 32 3.22 1.04 43.72
CA ARG A 32 4.59 0.85 43.26
C ARG A 32 4.97 -0.63 43.14
N ALA A 33 4.50 -1.48 44.06
CA ALA A 33 4.74 -2.92 43.98
C ALA A 33 4.04 -3.55 42.76
N VAL A 34 2.81 -3.13 42.45
CA VAL A 34 2.11 -3.56 41.22
C VAL A 34 2.85 -3.06 39.98
N ALA A 35 3.27 -1.79 39.94
CA ALA A 35 4.01 -1.25 38.79
C ALA A 35 5.33 -2.00 38.53
N ARG A 36 6.07 -2.37 39.58
CA ARG A 36 7.27 -3.21 39.46
C ARG A 36 6.94 -4.60 38.94
N ALA A 37 5.91 -5.24 39.48
CA ALA A 37 5.48 -6.57 39.01
C ALA A 37 5.04 -6.56 37.55
N VAL A 38 4.35 -5.50 37.10
CA VAL A 38 3.99 -5.30 35.69
C VAL A 38 5.24 -5.09 34.84
N LYS A 39 6.21 -4.30 35.30
CA LYS A 39 7.50 -4.10 34.61
C LYS A 39 8.28 -5.41 34.48
N ASP A 40 8.34 -6.21 35.55
CA ASP A 40 9.01 -7.51 35.54
C ASP A 40 8.29 -8.49 34.60
N LEU A 41 6.95 -8.45 34.56
CA LEU A 41 6.15 -9.24 33.62
C LEU A 41 6.41 -8.83 32.16
N ILE A 42 6.53 -7.53 31.88
CA ILE A 42 6.91 -7.01 30.55
C ILE A 42 8.31 -7.51 30.18
N GLY A 43 9.29 -7.42 31.08
CA GLY A 43 10.64 -7.96 30.84
C GLY A 43 10.66 -9.48 30.62
N CYS A 44 9.82 -10.23 31.35
CA CYS A 44 9.64 -11.67 31.10
C CYS A 44 8.96 -11.94 29.75
N SER A 45 8.02 -11.08 29.34
CA SER A 45 7.38 -11.15 28.03
C SER A 45 8.38 -10.89 26.89
N GLU A 46 9.35 -10.01 27.08
CA GLU A 46 10.45 -9.77 26.12
C GLU A 46 11.36 -11.01 25.99
N LEU A 47 11.60 -11.74 27.09
CA LEU A 47 12.34 -13.01 27.09
C LEU A 47 11.55 -14.18 26.47
N LEU A 48 10.22 -14.10 26.48
CA LEU A 48 9.30 -15.08 25.88
C LEU A 48 8.98 -14.79 24.41
N LYS A 49 9.40 -13.64 23.86
CA LYS A 49 9.41 -13.38 22.41
C LYS A 49 10.43 -14.32 21.75
N GLY A 50 10.04 -15.55 21.48
CA GLY A 50 10.71 -16.37 20.47
C GLY A 50 10.49 -15.77 19.07
N ASP A 51 11.31 -16.18 18.10
CA ASP A 51 11.34 -15.75 16.67
C ASP A 51 9.98 -15.66 15.95
N THR A 52 8.90 -16.17 16.55
CA THR A 52 7.55 -16.23 15.99
C THR A 52 6.59 -15.13 16.46
N TRP A 53 6.93 -14.29 17.45
CA TRP A 53 6.10 -13.11 17.78
C TRP A 53 6.43 -11.97 16.82
N ALA A 54 5.94 -12.09 15.58
CA ALA A 54 5.85 -10.93 14.69
C ALA A 54 4.88 -9.94 15.34
N ASP A 55 5.40 -8.81 15.81
CA ASP A 55 4.55 -7.71 16.24
C ASP A 55 3.76 -7.26 15.00
N HIS A 56 2.50 -7.67 14.90
CA HIS A 56 1.54 -7.22 13.88
C HIS A 56 1.30 -5.70 13.89
N SER A 57 1.88 -4.98 14.86
CA SER A 57 1.91 -3.52 14.98
C SER A 57 3.26 -2.93 14.55
N ASP A 58 4.24 -3.75 14.17
CA ASP A 58 5.53 -3.31 13.65
C ASP A 58 5.31 -2.56 12.32
N PRO A 59 5.72 -1.28 12.23
CA PRO A 59 5.56 -0.47 11.03
C PRO A 59 6.15 -1.11 9.77
N THR A 60 7.21 -1.91 9.88
CA THR A 60 7.80 -2.58 8.71
C THR A 60 6.95 -3.73 8.19
N VAL A 61 6.40 -4.54 9.10
CA VAL A 61 5.45 -5.62 8.80
C VAL A 61 4.14 -5.04 8.26
N VAL A 62 3.66 -3.93 8.84
CA VAL A 62 2.48 -3.20 8.35
C VAL A 62 2.72 -2.71 6.91
N ALA A 63 3.86 -2.07 6.64
CA ALA A 63 4.18 -1.62 5.28
C ALA A 63 4.29 -2.76 4.27
N GLU A 64 4.90 -3.88 4.65
CA GLU A 64 4.96 -5.06 3.79
C GLU A 64 3.57 -5.64 3.50
N ASN A 65 2.73 -5.78 4.53
CA ASN A 65 1.35 -6.26 4.39
C ASN A 65 0.50 -5.34 3.53
N GLU A 66 0.62 -4.02 3.71
CA GLU A 66 -0.09 -3.03 2.90
C GLU A 66 0.36 -3.07 1.43
N LEU A 67 1.66 -3.24 1.15
CA LEU A 67 2.16 -3.39 -0.22
C LEU A 67 1.66 -4.68 -0.87
N MET A 68 1.66 -5.79 -0.13
CA MET A 68 1.13 -7.06 -0.64
C MET A 68 -0.39 -6.99 -0.84
N GLY A 69 -1.12 -6.32 0.06
CA GLY A 69 -2.54 -6.01 -0.10
C GLY A 69 -2.82 -5.14 -1.32
N ALA A 70 -2.00 -4.11 -1.57
CA ALA A 70 -2.07 -3.29 -2.76
C ALA A 70 -1.86 -4.11 -4.04
N ALA A 71 -0.85 -4.98 -4.08
CA ALA A 71 -0.60 -5.87 -5.21
C ALA A 71 -1.78 -6.83 -5.46
N SER A 72 -2.42 -7.34 -4.40
CA SER A 72 -3.61 -8.18 -4.50
C SER A 72 -4.83 -7.41 -5.00
N SER A 73 -5.04 -6.16 -4.54
CA SER A 73 -6.12 -5.30 -5.04
C SER A 73 -5.97 -5.00 -6.52
N ILE A 74 -4.74 -4.72 -6.97
CA ILE A 74 -4.40 -4.51 -8.38
C ILE A 74 -4.68 -5.77 -9.21
N GLU A 75 -4.35 -6.95 -8.69
CA GLU A 75 -4.64 -8.22 -9.35
C GLU A 75 -6.14 -8.48 -9.50
N ALA A 76 -6.93 -8.21 -8.45
CA ALA A 76 -8.38 -8.31 -8.50
C ALA A 76 -8.97 -7.35 -9.56
N ALA A 77 -8.44 -6.14 -9.67
CA ALA A 77 -8.82 -5.20 -10.73
C ALA A 77 -8.44 -5.72 -12.12
N ALA A 78 -7.27 -6.36 -12.28
CA ALA A 78 -6.84 -6.97 -13.54
C ALA A 78 -7.76 -8.12 -13.97
N VAL A 79 -8.16 -8.98 -13.04
CA VAL A 79 -9.09 -10.10 -13.30
C VAL A 79 -10.44 -9.55 -13.75
N LYS A 80 -10.99 -8.58 -13.02
CA LYS A 80 -12.25 -7.93 -13.38
C LYS A 80 -12.20 -7.30 -14.78
N LEU A 81 -11.07 -6.67 -15.13
CA LEU A 81 -10.85 -6.10 -16.46
C LEU A 81 -10.77 -7.18 -17.56
N ALA A 82 -10.28 -8.38 -17.24
CA ALA A 82 -10.18 -9.50 -18.18
C ALA A 82 -11.53 -10.18 -18.49
N GLU A 83 -12.47 -10.11 -17.57
CA GLU A 83 -13.83 -10.65 -17.73
C GLU A 83 -14.73 -9.72 -18.57
N LEU A 84 -14.30 -8.48 -18.82
CA LEU A 84 -15.07 -7.52 -19.59
C LEU A 84 -15.14 -7.93 -21.06
N ARG A 85 -16.35 -7.87 -21.60
CA ARG A 85 -16.61 -8.03 -23.02
C ARG A 85 -16.96 -6.68 -23.65
N PRO A 86 -16.52 -6.43 -24.90
CA PRO A 86 -17.01 -5.31 -25.69
C PRO A 86 -18.54 -5.27 -25.76
N ARG A 87 -19.11 -4.06 -25.86
CA ARG A 87 -20.56 -3.86 -25.94
C ARG A 87 -21.17 -4.67 -27.10
N VAL A 88 -22.31 -5.35 -26.85
CA VAL A 88 -22.99 -6.29 -27.78
C VAL A 88 -23.72 -5.61 -28.96
N GLN A 89 -23.59 -4.29 -29.13
CA GLN A 89 -24.20 -3.61 -30.28
C GLN A 89 -23.41 -3.93 -31.57
N PRO A 90 -24.05 -3.88 -32.76
CA PRO A 90 -23.33 -4.07 -34.02
C PRO A 90 -22.28 -2.94 -34.16
N LYS A 91 -21.02 -3.27 -33.85
CA LYS A 91 -19.84 -2.43 -34.07
C LYS A 91 -19.23 -2.80 -35.42
N THR A 92 -18.59 -1.84 -36.08
CA THR A 92 -17.68 -2.13 -37.19
C THR A 92 -16.48 -2.93 -36.67
N ASP A 93 -15.84 -3.72 -37.54
CA ASP A 93 -14.66 -4.53 -37.18
C ASP A 93 -13.53 -3.67 -36.59
N GLU A 94 -13.38 -2.42 -37.06
CA GLU A 94 -12.38 -1.46 -36.58
C GLU A 94 -12.60 -1.05 -35.12
N ASN A 95 -13.86 -0.83 -34.70
CA ASN A 95 -14.18 -0.47 -33.31
C ASN A 95 -13.92 -1.64 -32.34
N LEU A 96 -14.15 -2.89 -32.78
CA LEU A 96 -13.83 -4.07 -31.98
C LEU A 96 -12.31 -4.23 -31.80
N ALA A 97 -11.53 -3.99 -32.85
CA ALA A 97 -10.07 -4.02 -32.78
C ALA A 97 -9.51 -2.96 -31.82
N PHE A 98 -10.07 -1.75 -31.83
CA PHE A 98 -9.70 -0.69 -30.89
C PHE A 98 -10.02 -1.05 -29.44
N ASP A 99 -11.24 -1.54 -29.16
CA ASP A 99 -11.65 -1.95 -27.81
C ASP A 99 -10.70 -3.01 -27.22
N GLU A 100 -10.36 -4.03 -28.03
CA GLU A 100 -9.44 -5.08 -27.63
C GLU A 100 -8.03 -4.53 -27.37
N GLN A 101 -7.56 -3.60 -28.21
CA GLN A 101 -6.28 -2.93 -28.02
C GLN A 101 -6.24 -2.14 -26.71
N ILE A 102 -7.31 -1.40 -26.37
CA ILE A 102 -7.43 -0.68 -25.11
C ILE A 102 -7.43 -1.63 -23.91
N LEU A 103 -8.24 -2.69 -23.95
CA LEU A 103 -8.28 -3.67 -22.86
C LEU A 103 -6.94 -4.36 -22.67
N ASN A 104 -6.25 -4.73 -23.75
CA ASN A 104 -4.93 -5.36 -23.68
C ASN A 104 -3.87 -4.39 -23.13
N ALA A 105 -3.91 -3.13 -23.53
CA ALA A 105 -3.00 -2.12 -23.01
C ALA A 105 -3.26 -1.84 -21.52
N ALA A 106 -4.52 -1.73 -21.10
CA ALA A 106 -4.88 -1.59 -19.69
C ALA A 106 -4.43 -2.80 -18.86
N LYS A 107 -4.65 -4.04 -19.33
CA LYS A 107 -4.12 -5.26 -18.69
C LYS A 107 -2.59 -5.23 -18.54
N SER A 108 -1.88 -4.80 -19.58
CA SER A 108 -0.43 -4.68 -19.56
C SER A 108 0.04 -3.66 -18.52
N ILE A 109 -0.66 -2.53 -18.37
CA ILE A 109 -0.38 -1.55 -17.32
C ILE A 109 -0.60 -2.20 -15.96
N THR A 110 -1.76 -2.80 -15.71
CA THR A 110 -2.10 -3.40 -14.41
C THR A 110 -1.07 -4.46 -13.98
N ALA A 111 -0.63 -5.32 -14.91
CA ALA A 111 0.41 -6.32 -14.65
C ALA A 111 1.78 -5.70 -14.34
N ALA A 112 2.17 -4.65 -15.06
CA ALA A 112 3.42 -3.91 -14.80
C ALA A 112 3.38 -3.23 -13.43
N VAL A 113 2.24 -2.62 -13.06
CA VAL A 113 2.06 -1.97 -11.75
C VAL A 113 2.07 -3.01 -10.62
N GLN A 114 1.43 -4.17 -10.81
CA GLN A 114 1.49 -5.27 -9.83
C GLN A 114 2.94 -5.72 -9.59
N THR A 115 3.72 -5.86 -10.66
CA THR A 115 5.15 -6.21 -10.58
C THR A 115 5.94 -5.13 -9.84
N LEU A 116 5.64 -3.85 -10.10
CA LEU A 116 6.27 -2.73 -9.42
C LEU A 116 6.02 -2.74 -7.91
N VAL A 117 4.78 -2.96 -7.47
CA VAL A 117 4.44 -2.99 -6.03
C VAL A 117 5.11 -4.19 -5.34
N LYS A 118 5.15 -5.36 -5.99
CA LYS A 118 5.90 -6.53 -5.50
C LYS A 118 7.41 -6.27 -5.40
N ALA A 119 7.97 -5.54 -6.37
CA ALA A 119 9.37 -5.11 -6.34
C ALA A 119 9.62 -4.11 -5.20
N ALA A 120 8.68 -3.19 -4.93
CA ALA A 120 8.76 -2.26 -3.81
C ALA A 120 8.77 -2.97 -2.45
N SER A 121 7.88 -3.96 -2.24
CA SER A 121 7.90 -4.81 -1.04
C SER A 121 9.23 -5.55 -0.89
N SER A 122 9.77 -6.09 -1.99
CA SER A 122 11.07 -6.76 -1.96
C SER A 122 12.22 -5.80 -1.64
N ALA A 123 12.16 -4.56 -2.13
CA ALA A 123 13.15 -3.52 -1.83
C ALA A 123 13.11 -3.11 -0.36
N GLN A 124 11.92 -2.94 0.22
CA GLN A 124 11.77 -2.68 1.65
C GLN A 124 12.37 -3.83 2.49
N ARG A 125 12.05 -5.09 2.15
CA ARG A 125 12.58 -6.26 2.86
C ARG A 125 14.10 -6.35 2.78
N GLU A 126 14.67 -6.05 1.61
CA GLU A 126 16.12 -6.01 1.40
C GLU A 126 16.79 -4.93 2.26
N LEU A 127 16.16 -3.75 2.41
CA LEU A 127 16.67 -2.67 3.26
C LEU A 127 16.72 -3.04 4.74
N ILE A 128 15.70 -3.75 5.23
CA ILE A 128 15.68 -4.29 6.61
C ILE A 128 16.78 -5.34 6.79
N ALA A 129 16.90 -6.27 5.84
CA ALA A 129 17.91 -7.33 5.89
C ALA A 129 19.35 -6.78 5.86
N GLN A 130 19.57 -5.64 5.21
CA GLN A 130 20.85 -4.93 5.18
C GLN A 130 21.10 -4.07 6.43
N GLY A 131 20.16 -3.98 7.36
CA GLY A 131 20.23 -3.10 8.54
C GLY A 131 20.17 -1.61 8.19
N ARG A 132 19.67 -1.26 7.00
CA ARG A 132 19.52 0.13 6.51
C ARG A 132 18.18 0.75 6.87
N LEU A 133 17.20 -0.11 7.15
CA LEU A 133 15.92 0.26 7.74
C LEU A 133 15.84 -0.42 9.10
N ASP A 134 15.47 0.31 10.14
CA ASP A 134 15.17 -0.31 11.42
C ASP A 134 14.02 -1.30 11.24
N SER A 135 14.20 -2.50 11.79
CA SER A 135 13.14 -3.51 11.80
C SER A 135 11.95 -3.08 12.65
N HIS A 136 12.17 -2.33 13.75
CA HIS A 136 11.13 -1.88 14.67
C HIS A 136 11.25 -0.36 14.89
N PRO A 137 10.97 0.45 13.85
CA PRO A 137 11.17 1.89 13.93
C PRO A 137 10.25 2.51 14.97
N GLN A 138 10.80 3.35 15.84
CA GLN A 138 10.02 4.09 16.84
C GLN A 138 9.02 5.03 16.15
N GLN A 139 7.85 5.23 16.77
CA GLN A 139 6.89 6.24 16.31
C GLN A 139 7.60 7.61 16.23
N HIS A 140 7.41 8.30 15.10
CA HIS A 140 8.08 9.56 14.72
C HIS A 140 9.54 9.46 14.26
N SER A 141 10.12 8.26 14.13
CA SER A 141 11.43 8.09 13.48
C SER A 141 11.35 8.36 11.97
N GLU A 142 12.50 8.67 11.36
CA GLU A 142 12.60 8.84 9.91
C GLU A 142 12.20 7.57 9.14
N ASP A 143 12.53 6.39 9.68
CA ASP A 143 12.19 5.10 9.08
C ASP A 143 10.68 4.83 9.14
N TYR A 144 10.02 5.21 10.24
CA TYR A 144 8.56 5.18 10.36
C TYR A 144 7.88 6.13 9.35
N GLN A 145 8.38 7.36 9.22
CA GLN A 145 7.83 8.32 8.27
C GLN A 145 8.04 7.86 6.81
N TRP A 146 9.19 7.23 6.55
CA TRP A 146 9.48 6.63 5.25
C TRP A 146 8.52 5.47 4.93
N SER A 147 8.28 4.56 5.89
CA SER A 147 7.34 3.45 5.69
C SER A 147 5.91 3.94 5.47
N GLU A 148 5.46 4.94 6.21
CA GLU A 148 4.15 5.60 6.01
C GLU A 148 4.06 6.26 4.63
N GLY A 149 5.13 6.93 4.19
CA GLY A 149 5.22 7.53 2.85
C GLY A 149 5.14 6.48 1.74
N LEU A 150 5.77 5.32 1.94
CA LEU A 150 5.74 4.19 1.02
C LEU A 150 4.32 3.59 0.93
N ILE A 151 3.66 3.35 2.07
CA ILE A 151 2.27 2.87 2.13
C ILE A 151 1.33 3.84 1.42
N SER A 152 1.46 5.13 1.71
CA SER A 152 0.64 6.19 1.10
C SER A 152 0.78 6.20 -0.42
N ALA A 153 2.02 6.16 -0.93
CA ALA A 153 2.28 6.09 -2.37
C ALA A 153 1.67 4.83 -3.00
N ALA A 154 1.76 3.67 -2.34
CA ALA A 154 1.16 2.44 -2.82
C ALA A 154 -0.37 2.52 -2.89
N ARG A 155 -1.03 3.13 -1.89
CA ARG A 155 -2.48 3.37 -1.90
C ARG A 155 -2.91 4.29 -3.04
N PHE A 156 -2.14 5.34 -3.32
CA PHE A 156 -2.38 6.20 -4.50
C PHE A 156 -2.26 5.43 -5.81
N VAL A 157 -1.29 4.52 -5.93
CA VAL A 157 -1.14 3.65 -7.10
C VAL A 157 -2.36 2.74 -7.28
N VAL A 158 -2.86 2.11 -6.21
CA VAL A 158 -4.08 1.28 -6.27
C VAL A 158 -5.27 2.09 -6.76
N ALA A 159 -5.48 3.29 -6.20
CA ALA A 159 -6.57 4.17 -6.61
C ALA A 159 -6.47 4.56 -8.08
N ALA A 160 -5.27 4.89 -8.58
CA ALA A 160 -5.05 5.22 -9.99
C ALA A 160 -5.33 4.02 -10.91
N VAL A 161 -4.91 2.81 -10.52
CA VAL A 161 -5.19 1.58 -11.29
C VAL A 161 -6.69 1.29 -11.35
N HIS A 162 -7.41 1.46 -10.25
CA HIS A 162 -8.86 1.27 -10.25
C HIS A 162 -9.54 2.27 -11.20
N GLN A 163 -9.15 3.55 -11.14
CA GLN A 163 -9.66 4.58 -12.06
C GLN A 163 -9.33 4.25 -13.53
N LEU A 164 -8.14 3.71 -13.81
CA LEU A 164 -7.77 3.25 -15.15
C LEU A 164 -8.69 2.10 -15.62
N CYS A 165 -8.93 1.11 -14.77
CA CYS A 165 -9.78 -0.03 -15.12
C CYS A 165 -11.23 0.41 -15.35
N GLU A 166 -11.74 1.33 -14.53
CA GLU A 166 -13.06 1.92 -14.72
C GLU A 166 -13.17 2.74 -16.00
N ALA A 167 -12.16 3.57 -16.30
CA ALA A 167 -12.12 4.35 -17.53
C ALA A 167 -12.04 3.47 -18.78
N ALA A 168 -11.20 2.42 -18.76
CA ALA A 168 -11.09 1.46 -19.85
C ALA A 168 -12.40 0.70 -20.07
N ASN A 169 -13.04 0.23 -19.00
CA ASN A 169 -14.35 -0.41 -19.08
C ASN A 169 -15.40 0.54 -19.67
N ALA A 170 -15.50 1.75 -19.13
CA ALA A 170 -16.48 2.73 -19.58
C ALA A 170 -16.26 3.11 -21.06
N LEU A 171 -15.02 3.24 -21.51
CA LEU A 171 -14.72 3.53 -22.93
C LEU A 171 -15.20 2.40 -23.84
N VAL A 172 -14.90 1.14 -23.52
CA VAL A 172 -15.31 -0.03 -24.30
C VAL A 172 -16.84 -0.21 -24.35
N GLN A 173 -17.53 0.24 -23.29
CA GLN A 173 -19.00 0.30 -23.24
C GLN A 173 -19.57 1.55 -23.96
N GLY A 174 -18.74 2.45 -24.48
CA GLY A 174 -19.16 3.72 -25.09
C GLY A 174 -19.80 4.69 -24.10
N GLN A 175 -19.34 4.67 -22.85
CA GLN A 175 -19.83 5.47 -21.71
C GLN A 175 -18.80 6.49 -21.21
N ALA A 176 -17.58 6.50 -21.76
CA ALA A 176 -16.52 7.45 -21.44
C ALA A 176 -15.79 7.86 -22.71
N SER A 177 -15.07 8.99 -22.63
CA SER A 177 -14.19 9.46 -23.69
C SER A 177 -12.77 8.92 -23.56
N GLU A 178 -12.06 8.91 -24.68
CA GLU A 178 -10.65 8.58 -24.81
C GLU A 178 -9.80 9.50 -23.93
N GLU A 179 -10.18 10.77 -23.79
CA GLU A 179 -9.52 11.73 -22.91
C GLU A 179 -9.53 11.29 -21.45
N LYS A 180 -10.66 10.74 -20.98
CA LYS A 180 -10.79 10.23 -19.61
C LYS A 180 -9.85 9.04 -19.39
N LEU A 181 -9.74 8.15 -20.38
CA LEU A 181 -8.80 7.04 -20.36
C LEU A 181 -7.34 7.53 -20.36
N ILE A 182 -7.00 8.49 -21.22
CA ILE A 182 -5.67 9.10 -21.28
C ILE A 182 -5.28 9.73 -19.94
N SER A 183 -6.21 10.45 -19.31
CA SER A 183 -6.01 11.07 -17.99
C SER A 183 -5.74 10.02 -16.92
N ALA A 184 -6.55 8.96 -16.87
CA ALA A 184 -6.36 7.86 -15.92
C ALA A 184 -5.00 7.15 -16.11
N ALA A 185 -4.58 6.92 -17.35
CA ALA A 185 -3.28 6.30 -17.63
C ALA A 185 -2.09 7.19 -17.21
N LYS A 186 -2.19 8.50 -17.43
CA LYS A 186 -1.18 9.47 -16.94
C LYS A 186 -1.13 9.49 -15.42
N GLN A 187 -2.28 9.36 -14.74
CA GLN A 187 -2.34 9.28 -13.29
C GLN A 187 -1.66 8.01 -12.75
N VAL A 188 -1.78 6.88 -13.45
CA VAL A 188 -1.02 5.65 -13.13
C VAL A 188 0.49 5.89 -13.30
N ALA A 189 0.92 6.50 -14.40
CA ALA A 189 2.34 6.83 -14.59
C ALA A 189 2.89 7.77 -13.49
N ALA A 190 2.11 8.79 -13.11
CA ALA A 190 2.51 9.75 -12.09
C ALA A 190 2.58 9.12 -10.69
N SER A 191 1.56 8.37 -10.28
CA SER A 191 1.53 7.70 -8.96
C SER A 191 2.63 6.63 -8.84
N THR A 192 2.90 5.88 -9.90
CA THR A 192 4.00 4.91 -9.91
C THR A 192 5.38 5.57 -9.90
N ALA A 193 5.55 6.73 -10.55
CA ALA A 193 6.76 7.53 -10.41
C ALA A 193 6.96 8.02 -8.96
N GLN A 194 5.90 8.45 -8.28
CA GLN A 194 5.95 8.79 -6.85
C GLN A 194 6.36 7.60 -6.00
N LEU A 195 5.80 6.41 -6.24
CA LEU A 195 6.18 5.18 -5.54
C LEU A 195 7.66 4.84 -5.75
N LEU A 196 8.17 4.98 -6.98
CA LEU A 196 9.59 4.77 -7.29
C LEU A 196 10.49 5.75 -6.52
N VAL A 197 10.10 7.02 -6.46
CA VAL A 197 10.84 8.04 -5.70
C VAL A 197 10.87 7.68 -4.22
N ALA A 198 9.72 7.32 -3.63
CA ALA A 198 9.63 6.89 -2.23
C ALA A 198 10.57 5.70 -1.94
N CYS A 199 10.59 4.69 -2.82
CA CYS A 199 11.47 3.52 -2.67
C CYS A 199 12.97 3.88 -2.80
N ASN A 200 13.31 4.82 -3.69
CA ASN A 200 14.70 5.17 -3.99
C ASN A 200 15.39 6.01 -2.91
N VAL A 201 14.66 6.63 -1.96
CA VAL A 201 15.26 7.44 -0.88
C VAL A 201 16.23 6.62 -0.02
N LYS A 202 15.89 5.36 0.25
CA LYS A 202 16.68 4.47 1.11
C LYS A 202 17.42 3.38 0.34
N ALA A 203 17.08 3.13 -0.94
CA ALA A 203 17.62 2.03 -1.75
C ALA A 203 19.10 2.19 -2.13
N ASP A 204 19.86 1.08 -2.07
CA ASP A 204 21.22 1.01 -2.63
C ASP A 204 21.19 1.16 -4.16
N MET A 205 22.15 1.92 -4.71
CA MET A 205 22.34 2.11 -6.15
C MET A 205 22.59 0.78 -6.88
N ASP A 206 23.27 -0.18 -6.24
CA ASP A 206 23.64 -1.45 -6.87
C ASP A 206 22.75 -2.65 -6.48
N SER A 207 21.72 -2.42 -5.65
CA SER A 207 20.82 -3.49 -5.19
C SER A 207 20.05 -4.17 -6.34
N GLN A 208 19.81 -5.47 -6.17
CA GLN A 208 18.98 -6.23 -7.12
C GLN A 208 17.52 -5.80 -7.04
N ALA A 209 17.00 -5.49 -5.84
CA ALA A 209 15.64 -4.98 -5.71
C ALA A 209 15.44 -3.64 -6.43
N ARG A 210 16.40 -2.69 -6.36
CA ARG A 210 16.30 -1.43 -7.10
C ARG A 210 16.30 -1.63 -8.61
N ARG A 211 17.15 -2.53 -9.13
CA ARG A 211 17.13 -2.88 -10.57
C ARG A 211 15.78 -3.42 -11.02
N ARG A 212 15.18 -4.31 -10.23
CA ARG A 212 13.81 -4.82 -10.49
C ARG A 212 12.76 -3.71 -10.43
N LEU A 213 12.87 -2.83 -9.44
CA LEU A 213 11.97 -1.70 -9.24
C LEU A 213 12.02 -0.73 -10.43
N GLN A 214 13.23 -0.38 -10.91
CA GLN A 214 13.41 0.46 -12.09
C GLN A 214 12.89 -0.20 -13.37
N ALA A 215 13.16 -1.49 -13.58
CA ALA A 215 12.66 -2.23 -14.73
C ALA A 215 11.12 -2.26 -14.74
N ALA A 216 10.49 -2.52 -13.59
CA ALA A 216 9.04 -2.49 -13.46
C ALA A 216 8.47 -1.08 -13.68
N GLY A 217 9.10 -0.05 -13.12
CA GLY A 217 8.73 1.34 -13.34
C GLY A 217 8.80 1.77 -14.80
N HIS A 218 9.86 1.37 -15.51
CA HIS A 218 9.99 1.59 -16.95
C HIS A 218 8.91 0.86 -17.73
N ALA A 219 8.59 -0.39 -17.36
CA ALA A 219 7.51 -1.15 -17.99
C ALA A 219 6.15 -0.46 -17.84
N VAL A 220 5.84 0.09 -16.66
CA VAL A 220 4.62 0.89 -16.45
C VAL A 220 4.62 2.11 -17.36
N LYS A 221 5.71 2.88 -17.38
CA LYS A 221 5.82 4.07 -18.23
C LYS A 221 5.58 3.73 -19.71
N THR A 222 6.27 2.73 -20.24
CA THR A 222 6.11 2.31 -21.63
C THR A 222 4.69 1.82 -21.92
N ALA A 223 4.08 1.04 -21.02
CA ALA A 223 2.70 0.57 -21.20
C ALA A 223 1.69 1.74 -21.21
N THR A 224 1.85 2.71 -20.32
CA THR A 224 1.01 3.92 -20.29
C THR A 224 1.18 4.79 -21.53
N GLU A 225 2.41 4.99 -22.02
CA GLU A 225 2.69 5.74 -23.24
C GLU A 225 2.04 5.08 -24.46
N ARG A 226 2.16 3.75 -24.58
CA ARG A 226 1.51 2.99 -25.66
C ARG A 226 -0.01 3.19 -25.66
N LEU A 227 -0.65 3.07 -24.49
CA LEU A 227 -2.10 3.27 -24.37
C LEU A 227 -2.51 4.70 -24.74
N VAL A 228 -1.76 5.71 -24.29
CA VAL A 228 -2.03 7.12 -24.65
C VAL A 228 -1.89 7.35 -26.15
N SER A 229 -0.86 6.77 -26.78
CA SER A 229 -0.69 6.85 -28.23
C SER A 229 -1.85 6.18 -28.98
N SER A 230 -2.29 4.99 -28.54
CA SER A 230 -3.42 4.28 -29.16
C SER A 230 -4.73 5.06 -29.03
N ALA A 231 -5.03 5.59 -27.84
CA ALA A 231 -6.22 6.40 -27.61
C ALA A 231 -6.23 7.69 -28.44
N ARG A 232 -5.07 8.35 -28.61
CA ARG A 232 -4.96 9.57 -29.44
C ARG A 232 -5.12 9.32 -30.93
N GLN A 233 -4.59 8.20 -31.43
CA GLN A 233 -4.72 7.84 -32.85
C GLN A 233 -6.19 7.70 -33.24
N ASN A 234 -6.97 7.03 -32.39
CA ASN A 234 -8.39 6.85 -32.61
C ASN A 234 -9.17 8.18 -32.59
N VAL A 235 -8.86 9.10 -31.66
CA VAL A 235 -9.48 10.46 -31.66
C VAL A 235 -9.26 11.19 -33.00
N VAL A 236 -8.03 11.14 -33.54
CA VAL A 236 -7.70 11.81 -34.82
C VAL A 236 -8.39 11.13 -36.00
N GLU A 237 -8.58 9.82 -35.95
CA GLU A 237 -9.24 9.05 -37.00
C GLU A 237 -10.75 9.30 -37.01
N ASP A 238 -11.37 9.37 -35.84
CA ASP A 238 -12.77 9.77 -35.67
C ASP A 238 -13.01 11.21 -36.16
N GLU A 239 -12.14 12.17 -35.81
CA GLU A 239 -12.24 13.55 -36.31
C GLU A 239 -12.14 13.63 -37.84
N ARG A 240 -11.27 12.80 -38.46
CA ARG A 240 -11.13 12.73 -39.92
C ARG A 240 -12.36 12.13 -40.61
N ASN A 241 -12.95 11.09 -40.03
CA ASN A 241 -14.18 10.48 -40.56
C ASN A 241 -15.37 11.44 -40.48
N ILE A 242 -15.46 12.28 -39.45
CA ILE A 242 -16.53 13.28 -39.30
C ILE A 242 -16.38 14.43 -40.30
N LEU A 243 -15.15 14.85 -40.60
CA LEU A 243 -14.87 15.96 -41.54
C LEU A 243 -14.84 15.54 -43.01
N GLY A 244 -14.77 14.24 -43.29
CA GLY A 244 -14.74 13.66 -44.64
C GLY A 244 -16.12 13.35 -45.25
N HIS A 245 -17.20 13.53 -44.49
CA HIS A 245 -18.60 13.41 -44.90
C HIS A 245 -19.30 14.76 -44.91
#